data_AF-A0A931FIB6-F1
#
_entry.id   AF-A0A931FIB6-F1
#
_cell.length_a   1.000
_cell.length_b   1.000
_cell.length_c   1.000
_cell.angle_alpha   90.00
_cell.angle_beta   90.00
_cell.angle_gamma   90.00
#
_symmetry.space_group_name_H-M   'P 1'
#
loop_
_entity.id
_entity.type
_entity.pdbx_description
1 polymer ?
#
loop_
_entity_poly.entity_id
_entity_poly.type
_entity_poly.pdbx_seq_one_letter_code
_entity_poly.pdbx_strand_id
1 'polypeptide(L)'
;MPSSSTAPLLTYRASTNPAPLQAEADVPTPATINLAVLPGSQAVHCTRIEIAVPADDTRDRAYFAKAPVPVSSSTDWTFSVRKDTGQKLNLPGAPTGSYYLITFQLQNPQRDLINYPLNFGLSGDLLSSGGPLTYRILERSKASASSGYTRKYSRRTMTVVEPAFYLHSFLARGSQTATSTPLTSFSAGSPIHLTWESNGTHFQLYDGTSTSPVHQGSAASFSLPNGIVRDTTFIVAATVLSGTPATQAAANGFTAVYQYATLTLTVPDPRLDSLTVSQGITAQSSLIVNGLLTANDNVIVSEAGRTKFSSVSVTGLRVVGELSAESRLSVDGDLVAHGVLHADKDITVGDGGTTKFTTIGVNGLRVTGELHANKDINVGDGGTTKFTTIGVNGLRVTGELAAKSGLSVDGDLVAHGVLRANKDINVGDGGTTKFTTIGANGLRVVKELTAEGIVYAKKGVK
;
A
#
# COMPACT_ATOMS: atom_id res chain seq x y z
N MET A 1 -1.49 -28.65 64.83
CA MET A 1 -0.35 -27.71 64.72
C MET A 1 -0.38 -27.03 63.35
N PRO A 2 -0.02 -25.74 63.28
CA PRO A 2 -0.93 -24.61 63.36
C PRO A 2 -1.81 -24.41 62.11
N SER A 3 -3.05 -24.06 62.38
CA SER A 3 -4.19 -23.86 61.47
C SER A 3 -4.26 -22.45 60.86
N SER A 4 -3.19 -21.96 60.23
CA SER A 4 -3.27 -20.75 59.40
C SER A 4 -2.69 -21.00 58.02
N SER A 5 -3.35 -21.88 57.26
CA SER A 5 -3.31 -21.83 55.81
C SER A 5 -3.92 -20.51 55.36
N THR A 6 -3.12 -19.44 55.42
CA THR A 6 -3.45 -18.16 54.81
C THR A 6 -3.33 -18.36 53.30
N ALA A 7 -4.43 -18.13 52.58
CA ALA A 7 -4.41 -18.12 51.12
C ALA A 7 -3.32 -17.13 50.63
N PRO A 8 -2.68 -17.37 49.46
CA PRO A 8 -1.66 -16.46 48.93
C PRO A 8 -2.20 -15.04 48.84
N LEU A 9 -1.34 -14.05 49.12
CA LEU A 9 -1.73 -12.64 49.01
C LEU A 9 -1.60 -12.16 47.57
N LEU A 10 -0.73 -12.81 46.78
CA LEU A 10 -0.60 -12.57 45.35
C LEU A 10 -1.65 -13.39 44.59
N THR A 11 -2.09 -12.83 43.47
CA THR A 11 -2.93 -13.52 42.51
C THR A 11 -2.06 -14.13 41.42
N TYR A 12 -2.30 -15.40 41.10
CA TYR A 12 -1.55 -16.11 40.07
C TYR A 12 -2.46 -16.41 38.89
N ARG A 13 -2.07 -15.96 37.70
CA ARG A 13 -2.74 -16.29 36.44
C ARG A 13 -1.80 -17.12 35.57
N ALA A 14 -2.30 -18.25 35.09
CA ALA A 14 -1.54 -19.13 34.22
C ALA A 14 -1.92 -18.92 32.76
N SER A 15 -0.93 -18.98 31.87
CA SER A 15 -1.11 -19.27 30.45
C SER A 15 -0.20 -20.43 30.07
N THR A 16 -0.61 -21.23 29.09
CA THR A 16 0.13 -22.43 28.69
C THR A 16 0.40 -22.42 27.21
N ASN A 17 1.45 -23.12 26.79
CA ASN A 17 1.72 -23.42 25.40
C ASN A 17 2.06 -24.92 25.29
N PRO A 18 1.24 -25.75 24.63
CA PRO A 18 -0.06 -25.39 24.02
C PRO A 18 -1.14 -25.02 25.05
N ALA A 19 -2.26 -24.45 24.59
CA ALA A 19 -3.44 -24.12 25.40
C ALA A 19 -4.71 -24.81 24.85
N PRO A 20 -5.37 -25.73 25.60
CA PRO A 20 -4.93 -26.30 26.88
C PRO A 20 -3.61 -27.08 26.72
N LEU A 21 -2.99 -27.47 27.85
CA LEU A 21 -1.80 -28.32 27.80
C LEU A 21 -2.12 -29.63 27.07
N GLN A 22 -1.14 -30.14 26.35
CA GLN A 22 -1.26 -31.38 25.60
C GLN A 22 -0.18 -32.36 26.09
N ALA A 23 -0.56 -33.62 26.27
CA ALA A 23 0.39 -34.69 26.55
C ALA A 23 -0.23 -36.06 26.24
N GLU A 24 0.63 -37.00 25.87
CA GLU A 24 0.30 -38.41 25.67
C GLU A 24 0.91 -39.26 26.80
N ALA A 25 0.45 -40.50 26.94
CA ALA A 25 0.91 -41.40 28.01
C ALA A 25 2.39 -41.76 27.88
N ASP A 26 2.86 -41.96 26.64
CA ASP A 26 4.19 -42.53 26.37
C ASP A 26 5.10 -41.60 25.56
N VAL A 27 4.58 -40.48 25.06
CA VAL A 27 5.33 -39.52 24.23
C VAL A 27 5.49 -38.21 24.97
N PRO A 28 6.72 -37.88 25.43
CA PRO A 28 6.99 -36.61 26.10
C PRO A 28 6.65 -35.45 25.17
N THR A 29 5.68 -34.63 25.56
CA THR A 29 5.17 -33.52 24.75
C THR A 29 5.71 -32.20 25.31
N PRO A 30 6.40 -31.37 24.51
CA PRO A 30 6.88 -30.07 24.99
C PRO A 30 5.74 -29.20 25.49
N ALA A 31 5.88 -28.70 26.71
CA ALA A 31 4.90 -27.85 27.36
C ALA A 31 5.60 -26.66 28.03
N THR A 32 4.97 -25.50 27.97
CA THR A 32 5.37 -24.31 28.73
C THR A 32 4.20 -23.82 29.57
N ILE A 33 4.48 -23.51 30.83
CA ILE A 33 3.56 -22.88 31.76
C ILE A 33 4.13 -21.52 32.14
N ASN A 34 3.42 -20.45 31.79
CA ASN A 34 3.73 -19.10 32.22
C ASN A 34 2.78 -18.70 33.36
N LEU A 35 3.33 -18.16 34.44
CA LEU A 35 2.61 -17.72 35.62
C LEU A 35 2.86 -16.23 35.83
N ALA A 36 1.84 -15.44 35.54
CA ALA A 36 1.79 -14.04 35.90
C ALA A 36 1.51 -13.91 37.40
N VAL A 37 2.39 -13.20 38.10
CA VAL A 37 2.30 -12.90 39.52
C VAL A 37 1.76 -11.48 39.64
N LEU A 38 0.52 -11.36 40.07
CA LEU A 38 -0.20 -10.10 40.16
C LEU A 38 -0.36 -9.69 41.63
N PRO A 39 -0.17 -8.40 41.98
CA PRO A 39 -0.54 -7.91 43.29
C PRO A 39 -2.04 -8.11 43.52
N GLY A 40 -2.43 -8.43 44.76
CA GLY A 40 -3.83 -8.45 45.19
C GLY A 40 -4.36 -7.03 45.41
N SER A 41 -5.45 -6.92 46.19
CA SER A 41 -6.06 -5.61 46.55
C SER A 41 -5.24 -4.80 47.56
N GLN A 42 -4.08 -5.31 48.01
CA GLN A 42 -3.20 -4.68 48.98
C GLN A 42 -1.75 -4.81 48.54
N ALA A 43 -0.88 -3.94 49.06
CA ALA A 43 0.56 -4.05 48.87
C ALA A 43 1.10 -5.34 49.52
N VAL A 44 1.76 -6.17 48.71
CA VAL A 44 2.31 -7.47 49.14
C VAL A 44 3.81 -7.45 48.97
N HIS A 45 4.52 -7.78 50.05
CA HIS A 45 5.95 -8.05 50.02
C HIS A 45 6.17 -9.56 49.93
N CYS A 46 6.98 -10.03 49.00
CA CYS A 46 7.25 -11.44 48.77
C CYS A 46 8.74 -11.68 48.56
N THR A 47 9.29 -12.66 49.28
CA THR A 47 10.72 -13.01 49.22
C THR A 47 10.99 -14.32 48.51
N ARG A 48 9.97 -15.18 48.39
CA ARG A 48 10.13 -16.52 47.81
C ARG A 48 8.80 -17.04 47.26
N ILE A 49 8.84 -17.59 46.05
CA ILE A 49 7.72 -18.29 45.42
C ILE A 49 8.22 -19.67 45.02
N GLU A 50 7.57 -20.71 45.53
CA GLU A 50 7.90 -22.10 45.25
C GLU A 50 6.77 -22.70 44.42
N ILE A 51 7.10 -23.39 43.33
CA ILE A 51 6.14 -24.02 42.43
C ILE A 51 6.46 -25.50 42.39
N ALA A 52 5.55 -26.34 42.86
CA ALA A 52 5.71 -27.79 42.84
C ALA A 52 4.84 -28.40 41.73
N VAL A 53 5.50 -29.06 40.78
CA VAL A 53 4.84 -29.81 39.69
C VAL A 53 5.12 -31.32 39.85
N PRO A 54 4.17 -32.21 39.53
CA PRO A 54 4.38 -33.65 39.60
C PRO A 54 5.56 -34.11 38.73
N ALA A 55 6.30 -35.12 39.20
CA ALA A 55 7.53 -35.64 38.58
C ALA A 55 7.53 -37.17 38.38
N ASP A 56 6.39 -37.81 38.63
CA ASP A 56 6.15 -39.23 38.42
C ASP A 56 4.67 -39.49 38.10
N ASP A 57 4.43 -40.60 37.40
CA ASP A 57 3.07 -41.10 37.19
C ASP A 57 2.55 -41.66 38.50
N THR A 58 1.52 -41.02 39.02
CA THR A 58 0.93 -41.35 40.30
C THR A 58 -0.57 -41.18 40.16
N ARG A 59 -1.16 -42.13 39.42
CA ARG A 59 -2.60 -42.29 39.15
C ARG A 59 -3.22 -41.11 38.39
N ASP A 60 -3.43 -41.31 37.10
CA ASP A 60 -4.30 -40.50 36.23
C ASP A 60 -4.03 -38.99 36.32
N ARG A 61 -2.75 -38.60 36.19
CA ARG A 61 -2.36 -37.18 36.20
C ARG A 61 -1.19 -36.91 35.28
N ALA A 62 -1.20 -35.73 34.67
CA ALA A 62 -0.04 -35.26 33.95
C ALA A 62 1.13 -34.91 34.88
N TYR A 63 2.35 -35.17 34.41
CA TYR A 63 3.59 -34.93 35.13
C TYR A 63 4.72 -34.55 34.17
N PHE A 64 5.74 -33.86 34.69
CA PHE A 64 6.92 -33.55 33.90
C PHE A 64 7.87 -34.75 33.90
N ALA A 65 8.26 -35.22 32.71
CA ALA A 65 9.16 -36.37 32.54
C ALA A 65 10.58 -36.08 33.06
N LYS A 66 11.00 -34.81 32.97
CA LYS A 66 12.29 -34.29 33.43
C LYS A 66 12.08 -33.02 34.25
N ALA A 67 13.13 -32.53 34.91
CA ALA A 67 13.07 -31.25 35.59
C ALA A 67 12.72 -30.15 34.58
N PRO A 68 11.64 -29.37 34.78
CA PRO A 68 11.33 -28.26 33.90
C PRO A 68 12.43 -27.19 34.03
N VAL A 69 12.68 -26.48 32.95
CA VAL A 69 13.59 -25.34 32.87
C VAL A 69 12.81 -24.10 33.33
N PRO A 70 13.14 -23.53 34.50
CA PRO A 70 12.49 -22.32 34.97
C PRO A 70 13.12 -21.06 34.34
N VAL A 71 12.29 -20.04 34.12
CA VAL A 71 12.70 -18.70 33.71
C VAL A 71 11.93 -17.64 34.48
N SER A 72 12.50 -16.44 34.60
CA SER A 72 11.90 -15.29 35.26
C SER A 72 11.95 -14.07 34.34
N SER A 73 10.89 -13.26 34.33
CA SER A 73 10.88 -11.98 33.61
C SER A 73 11.68 -10.88 34.31
N SER A 74 12.14 -11.12 35.54
CA SER A 74 12.99 -10.20 36.30
C SER A 74 14.28 -10.89 36.73
N THR A 75 15.39 -10.15 36.62
CA THR A 75 16.72 -10.54 37.10
C THR A 75 16.85 -10.47 38.62
N ASP A 76 15.88 -9.90 39.35
CA ASP A 76 15.91 -9.83 40.81
C ASP A 76 15.63 -11.20 41.47
N TRP A 77 15.18 -12.18 40.68
CA TRP A 77 14.80 -13.51 41.12
C TRP A 77 15.75 -14.55 40.54
N THR A 78 16.36 -15.33 41.40
CA THR A 78 17.05 -16.56 41.00
C THR A 78 16.15 -17.76 41.22
N PHE A 79 16.49 -18.88 40.61
CA PHE A 79 15.76 -20.12 40.77
C PHE A 79 16.67 -21.28 41.13
N SER A 80 16.08 -22.31 41.73
CA SER A 80 16.68 -23.63 41.89
C SER A 80 15.60 -24.70 41.70
N VAL A 81 15.99 -25.89 41.28
CA VAL A 81 15.08 -27.02 41.07
C VAL A 81 15.55 -28.21 41.90
N ARG A 82 14.64 -28.82 42.65
CA ARG A 82 14.89 -30.05 43.42
C ARG A 82 13.79 -31.07 43.15
N LYS A 83 14.16 -32.34 42.94
CA LYS A 83 13.23 -33.48 42.88
C LYS A 83 13.20 -34.19 44.21
N ASP A 84 12.03 -34.36 44.81
CA ASP A 84 11.84 -35.20 46.00
C ASP A 84 10.36 -35.55 46.20
N THR A 85 10.05 -36.39 47.17
CA THR A 85 8.67 -36.73 47.55
C THR A 85 7.95 -35.51 48.15
N GLY A 86 6.63 -35.42 47.96
CA GLY A 86 5.83 -34.32 48.51
C GLY A 86 5.95 -34.16 50.03
N GLN A 87 6.16 -35.27 50.75
CA GLN A 87 6.47 -35.29 52.19
C GLN A 87 7.81 -34.63 52.51
N LYS A 88 8.91 -35.05 51.86
CA LYS A 88 10.25 -34.49 52.08
C LYS A 88 10.37 -33.03 51.66
N LEU A 89 9.55 -32.59 50.70
CA LEU A 89 9.44 -31.19 50.28
C LEU A 89 8.56 -30.34 51.21
N ASN A 90 7.98 -30.92 52.27
CA ASN A 90 7.05 -30.25 53.17
C ASN A 90 5.90 -29.55 52.41
N LEU A 91 5.36 -30.20 51.38
CA LEU A 91 4.21 -29.68 50.64
C LEU A 91 2.95 -29.84 51.51
N PRO A 92 2.08 -28.82 51.61
CA PRO A 92 0.82 -28.93 52.34
C PRO A 92 -0.02 -30.12 51.86
N GLY A 93 -0.55 -30.87 52.83
CA GLY A 93 -1.26 -32.13 52.60
C GLY A 93 -0.38 -33.33 52.32
N ALA A 94 0.96 -33.18 52.36
CA ALA A 94 1.93 -34.27 52.22
C ALA A 94 1.61 -35.24 51.07
N PRO A 95 1.40 -34.73 49.84
CA PRO A 95 0.89 -35.54 48.74
C PRO A 95 1.85 -36.69 48.42
N THR A 96 1.28 -37.84 48.08
CA THR A 96 2.02 -38.97 47.56
C THR A 96 2.63 -38.63 46.19
N GLY A 97 3.76 -39.26 45.89
CA GLY A 97 4.51 -39.06 44.65
C GLY A 97 5.67 -38.06 44.77
N SER A 98 6.43 -38.01 43.70
CA SER A 98 7.58 -37.15 43.51
C SER A 98 7.17 -35.85 42.84
N TYR A 99 7.82 -34.75 43.21
CA TYR A 99 7.59 -33.43 42.65
C TYR A 99 8.92 -32.79 42.29
N TYR A 100 8.92 -32.00 41.22
CA TYR A 100 9.92 -30.97 41.02
C TYR A 100 9.46 -29.72 41.78
N LEU A 101 10.21 -29.31 42.79
CA LEU A 101 10.04 -28.04 43.49
C LEU A 101 10.97 -27.01 42.86
N ILE A 102 10.38 -26.05 42.15
CA ILE A 102 11.08 -24.89 41.60
C ILE A 102 10.96 -23.77 42.61
N THR A 103 12.08 -23.30 43.14
CA THR A 103 12.12 -22.22 44.13
C THR A 103 12.65 -20.95 43.48
N PHE A 104 11.78 -19.96 43.27
CA PHE A 104 12.15 -18.60 42.90
C PHE A 104 12.44 -17.81 44.18
N GLN A 105 13.67 -17.34 44.33
CA GLN A 105 14.17 -16.63 45.49
C GLN A 105 14.56 -15.21 45.09
N LEU A 106 14.00 -14.21 45.78
CA LEU A 106 14.38 -12.82 45.58
C LEU A 106 15.80 -12.60 46.10
N GLN A 107 16.67 -12.03 45.26
CA GLN A 107 18.06 -11.74 45.61
C GLN A 107 18.23 -10.43 46.37
N ASN A 108 17.46 -9.39 45.99
CA ASN A 108 17.53 -8.08 46.62
C ASN A 108 16.32 -7.89 47.56
N PRO A 109 16.49 -7.96 48.89
CA PRO A 109 15.39 -7.80 49.84
C PRO A 109 14.67 -6.45 49.74
N GLN A 110 15.30 -5.41 49.20
CA GLN A 110 14.69 -4.09 49.01
C GLN A 110 13.64 -4.07 47.89
N ARG A 111 13.58 -5.11 47.06
CA ARG A 111 12.60 -5.28 45.97
C ARG A 111 11.52 -6.30 46.32
N ASP A 112 11.29 -6.53 47.60
CA ASP A 112 10.30 -7.48 48.09
C ASP A 112 8.87 -7.02 47.81
N LEU A 113 8.60 -5.72 47.70
CA LEU A 113 7.31 -5.19 47.26
C LEU A 113 7.03 -5.56 45.80
N ILE A 114 5.98 -6.35 45.57
CA ILE A 114 5.58 -6.79 44.23
C ILE A 114 4.64 -5.74 43.61
N ASN A 115 5.23 -4.71 42.99
CA ASN A 115 4.54 -3.63 42.30
C ASN A 115 4.99 -3.46 40.83
N TYR A 116 5.59 -4.50 40.26
CA TYR A 116 6.13 -4.52 38.90
C TYR A 116 5.67 -5.79 38.17
N PRO A 117 5.73 -5.84 36.82
CA PRO A 117 5.41 -7.05 36.07
C PRO A 117 6.37 -8.19 36.42
N LEU A 118 5.83 -9.25 37.04
CA LEU A 118 6.58 -10.44 37.42
C LEU A 118 5.92 -11.67 36.81
N ASN A 119 6.66 -12.40 35.99
CA ASN A 119 6.22 -13.64 35.37
C ASN A 119 7.29 -14.72 35.56
N PHE A 120 6.84 -15.95 35.80
CA PHE A 120 7.69 -17.13 35.81
C PHE A 120 7.27 -18.09 34.71
N GLY A 121 8.23 -18.61 33.96
CA GLY A 121 8.00 -19.65 32.97
C GLY A 121 8.57 -20.97 33.46
N LEU A 122 7.87 -22.08 33.16
CA LEU A 122 8.33 -23.44 33.38
C LEU A 122 8.17 -24.20 32.05
N SER A 123 9.27 -24.57 31.42
CA SER A 123 9.25 -25.29 30.14
C SER A 123 9.84 -26.68 30.28
N GLY A 124 9.21 -27.70 29.73
CA GLY A 124 9.73 -29.07 29.76
C GLY A 124 8.76 -30.05 29.13
N ASP A 125 9.16 -31.32 29.11
CA ASP A 125 8.34 -32.36 28.50
C ASP A 125 7.30 -32.90 29.49
N LEU A 126 6.04 -32.87 29.08
CA LEU A 126 4.87 -33.33 29.83
C LEU A 126 4.45 -34.72 29.32
N LEU A 127 4.14 -35.62 30.25
CA LEU A 127 3.49 -36.91 30.00
C LEU A 127 2.13 -36.91 30.70
N SER A 128 1.16 -37.67 30.21
CA SER A 128 -0.17 -37.76 30.82
C SER A 128 -0.83 -39.11 30.64
N SER A 129 -1.26 -39.70 31.75
CA SER A 129 -2.14 -40.88 31.79
C SER A 129 -3.63 -40.53 31.67
N GLY A 130 -3.98 -39.36 31.11
CA GLY A 130 -5.38 -38.96 30.85
C GLY A 130 -6.03 -38.06 31.90
N GLY A 131 -5.26 -37.44 32.81
CA GLY A 131 -5.79 -36.54 33.83
C GLY A 131 -5.04 -35.21 33.95
N PRO A 132 -5.60 -34.25 34.72
CA PRO A 132 -5.12 -32.88 34.70
C PRO A 132 -3.77 -32.72 35.41
N LEU A 133 -3.04 -31.67 35.05
CA LEU A 133 -1.84 -31.25 35.76
C LEU A 133 -2.23 -30.47 37.02
N THR A 134 -2.10 -31.10 38.19
CA THR A 134 -2.25 -30.41 39.48
C THR A 134 -0.89 -29.91 39.96
N TYR A 135 -0.73 -28.59 40.05
CA TYR A 135 0.46 -27.95 40.58
C TYR A 135 0.15 -27.16 41.86
N ARG A 136 1.20 -26.88 42.64
CA ARG A 136 1.10 -26.20 43.93
C ARG A 136 1.97 -24.97 43.93
N ILE A 137 1.44 -23.89 44.48
CA ILE A 137 2.15 -22.63 44.66
C ILE A 137 2.30 -22.39 46.16
N LEU A 138 3.51 -22.10 46.59
CA LEU A 138 3.84 -21.74 47.96
C LEU A 138 4.49 -20.37 47.95
N GLU A 139 3.86 -19.42 48.64
CA GLU A 139 4.26 -18.01 48.66
C GLU A 139 4.79 -17.67 50.04
N ARG A 140 6.01 -17.15 50.15
CA ARG A 140 6.53 -16.56 51.40
C ARG A 140 6.39 -15.05 51.31
N SER A 141 5.31 -14.54 51.87
CA SER A 141 4.93 -13.13 51.77
C SER A 141 4.41 -12.53 53.06
N LYS A 142 4.21 -11.22 53.05
CA LYS A 142 3.54 -10.46 54.10
C LYS A 142 2.75 -9.31 53.48
N ALA A 143 1.67 -8.89 54.13
CA ALA A 143 1.05 -7.59 53.84
C ALA A 143 1.93 -6.49 54.44
N SER A 144 1.94 -5.28 53.87
CA SER A 144 2.80 -4.19 54.35
C SER A 144 2.61 -3.85 55.83
N ALA A 145 1.39 -4.04 56.36
CA ALA A 145 1.07 -3.80 57.78
C ALA A 145 1.42 -4.96 58.73
N SER A 146 1.92 -6.10 58.22
CA SER A 146 2.14 -7.31 59.02
C SER A 146 3.61 -7.52 59.41
N SER A 147 3.84 -8.03 60.63
CA SER A 147 5.17 -8.40 61.11
C SER A 147 5.58 -9.77 60.58
N GLY A 148 6.58 -9.77 59.69
CA GLY A 148 7.25 -10.98 59.24
C GLY A 148 6.59 -11.74 58.09
N TYR A 149 7.40 -12.57 57.44
CA TYR A 149 7.02 -13.37 56.28
C TYR A 149 6.37 -14.68 56.70
N THR A 150 5.18 -14.96 56.18
CA THR A 150 4.46 -16.23 56.42
C THR A 150 4.27 -17.01 55.13
N ARG A 151 4.34 -18.33 55.24
CA ARG A 151 4.17 -19.25 54.10
C ARG A 151 2.68 -19.45 53.82
N LYS A 152 2.28 -19.23 52.58
CA LYS A 152 0.92 -19.31 52.05
C LYS A 152 0.87 -20.34 50.95
N TYR A 153 -0.32 -20.89 50.71
CA TYR A 153 -0.47 -22.06 49.86
C TYR A 153 -1.69 -21.96 48.95
N SER A 154 -1.52 -22.32 47.69
CA SER A 154 -2.62 -22.57 46.76
C SER A 154 -2.36 -23.80 45.91
N ARG A 155 -3.44 -24.52 45.64
CA ARG A 155 -3.48 -25.65 44.70
C ARG A 155 -4.22 -25.20 43.44
N ARG A 156 -3.66 -25.51 42.29
CA ARG A 156 -4.24 -25.20 40.98
C ARG A 156 -4.20 -26.43 40.09
N THR A 157 -5.12 -26.46 39.15
CA THR A 157 -5.30 -27.57 38.22
C THR A 157 -5.37 -26.99 36.81
N MET A 158 -4.62 -27.58 35.88
CA MET A 158 -4.69 -27.26 34.45
C MET A 158 -5.22 -28.46 33.70
N THR A 159 -6.12 -28.22 32.76
CA THR A 159 -6.60 -29.26 31.85
C THR A 159 -5.44 -29.71 30.96
N VAL A 160 -5.29 -31.02 30.85
CA VAL A 160 -4.37 -31.67 29.92
C VAL A 160 -5.21 -32.57 29.03
N VAL A 161 -5.04 -32.43 27.72
CA VAL A 161 -5.77 -33.20 26.71
C VAL A 161 -4.78 -33.97 25.85
N GLU A 162 -5.26 -34.97 25.12
CA GLU A 162 -4.45 -35.59 24.06
C GLU A 162 -4.16 -34.57 22.95
N PRO A 163 -2.97 -34.60 22.33
CA PRO A 163 -2.65 -33.69 21.23
C PRO A 163 -3.60 -33.89 20.06
N ALA A 164 -4.49 -32.92 19.83
CA ALA A 164 -5.27 -32.88 18.60
C ALA A 164 -4.41 -32.29 17.46
N PHE A 165 -4.54 -32.81 16.25
CA PHE A 165 -3.87 -32.21 15.09
C PHE A 165 -4.42 -30.79 14.83
N TYR A 166 -3.55 -29.78 14.88
CA TYR A 166 -3.93 -28.38 14.79
C TYR A 166 -3.03 -27.55 13.87
N LEU A 167 -3.60 -26.44 13.40
CA LEU A 167 -2.90 -25.39 12.66
C LEU A 167 -3.55 -24.05 13.06
N HIS A 168 -2.78 -23.21 13.75
CA HIS A 168 -3.22 -21.95 14.33
C HIS A 168 -2.26 -20.81 13.98
N SER A 169 -2.65 -19.60 14.37
CA SER A 169 -1.74 -18.44 14.42
C SER A 169 -1.00 -18.16 13.10
N PHE A 170 -1.67 -18.31 11.96
CA PHE A 170 -1.10 -17.96 10.66
C PHE A 170 -1.05 -16.43 10.51
N LEU A 171 0.15 -15.88 10.62
CA LEU A 171 0.42 -14.44 10.76
C LEU A 171 1.53 -14.00 9.79
N ALA A 172 1.53 -12.71 9.46
CA ALA A 172 2.59 -12.06 8.68
C ALA A 172 3.25 -10.94 9.48
N ARG A 173 4.52 -10.67 9.19
CA ARG A 173 5.34 -9.65 9.84
C ARG A 173 6.32 -9.02 8.85
N GLY A 174 6.75 -7.79 9.12
CA GLY A 174 7.75 -7.07 8.32
C GLY A 174 9.21 -7.43 8.65
N SER A 175 9.46 -8.25 9.68
CA SER A 175 10.79 -8.73 10.03
C SER A 175 10.75 -10.18 10.57
N GLN A 176 11.89 -10.88 10.50
CA GLN A 176 12.04 -12.25 11.06
C GLN A 176 12.00 -12.28 12.59
N THR A 177 12.11 -11.13 13.26
CA THR A 177 12.18 -11.06 14.71
C THR A 177 10.87 -11.51 15.32
N ALA A 178 10.90 -12.51 16.21
CA ALA A 178 9.70 -13.06 16.85
C ALA A 178 8.93 -12.04 17.74
N THR A 179 9.50 -10.87 17.99
CA THR A 179 8.89 -9.75 18.71
C THR A 179 8.22 -8.70 17.82
N SER A 180 8.34 -8.81 16.49
CA SER A 180 7.71 -7.85 15.59
C SER A 180 6.19 -8.00 15.56
N THR A 181 5.49 -6.86 15.50
CA THR A 181 4.03 -6.78 15.48
C THR A 181 3.48 -7.50 14.24
N PRO A 182 2.41 -8.31 14.37
CA PRO A 182 1.70 -8.85 13.22
C PRO A 182 1.15 -7.73 12.33
N LEU A 183 1.28 -7.89 11.02
CA LEU A 183 0.82 -6.94 10.01
C LEU A 183 0.01 -7.67 8.94
N THR A 184 -1.01 -7.00 8.41
CA THR A 184 -1.76 -7.44 7.23
C THR A 184 -1.60 -6.50 6.05
N SER A 185 -1.02 -5.31 6.25
CA SER A 185 -0.80 -4.31 5.20
C SER A 185 0.69 -4.09 4.98
N PHE A 186 1.13 -4.16 3.72
CA PHE A 186 2.54 -4.08 3.33
C PHE A 186 2.72 -3.18 2.11
N SER A 187 3.82 -2.42 2.06
CA SER A 187 4.22 -1.72 0.85
C SER A 187 4.56 -2.73 -0.25
N ALA A 188 4.23 -2.41 -1.51
CA ALA A 188 4.51 -3.28 -2.64
C ALA A 188 6.00 -3.66 -2.68
N GLY A 189 6.29 -4.96 -2.75
CA GLY A 189 7.65 -5.48 -2.81
C GLY A 189 8.41 -5.54 -1.48
N SER A 190 7.83 -5.07 -0.37
CA SER A 190 8.50 -5.11 0.94
C SER A 190 8.60 -6.53 1.50
N PRO A 191 9.71 -6.91 2.19
CA PRO A 191 9.86 -8.26 2.74
C PRO A 191 8.72 -8.65 3.68
N ILE A 192 8.23 -9.88 3.53
CA ILE A 192 7.17 -10.45 4.38
C ILE A 192 7.68 -11.75 5.00
N HIS A 193 7.45 -11.89 6.30
CA HIS A 193 7.73 -13.11 7.04
C HIS A 193 6.42 -13.73 7.51
N LEU A 194 6.11 -14.88 6.95
CA LEU A 194 4.95 -15.69 7.27
C LEU A 194 5.32 -16.71 8.34
N THR A 195 4.49 -16.83 9.36
CA THR A 195 4.68 -17.79 10.45
C THR A 195 3.35 -18.42 10.80
N TRP A 196 3.36 -19.70 11.14
CA TRP A 196 2.19 -20.41 11.64
C TRP A 196 2.58 -21.30 12.81
N GLU A 197 1.59 -21.72 13.59
CA GLU A 197 1.77 -22.60 14.74
C GLU A 197 1.03 -23.90 14.48
N SER A 198 1.71 -25.04 14.54
CA SER A 198 1.10 -26.34 14.24
C SER A 198 1.93 -27.47 14.84
N ASN A 199 1.26 -28.57 15.20
CA ASN A 199 1.91 -29.86 15.47
C ASN A 199 1.98 -30.77 14.23
N GLY A 200 1.73 -30.24 13.04
CA GLY A 200 1.99 -30.91 11.77
C GLY A 200 3.48 -31.07 11.50
N THR A 201 3.84 -32.10 10.74
CA THR A 201 5.22 -32.42 10.36
C THR A 201 5.58 -31.92 8.96
N HIS A 202 4.59 -31.55 8.15
CA HIS A 202 4.77 -31.04 6.81
C HIS A 202 3.77 -29.94 6.49
N PHE A 203 4.23 -28.92 5.76
CA PHE A 203 3.49 -27.72 5.42
C PHE A 203 3.60 -27.42 3.94
N GLN A 204 2.51 -26.94 3.36
CA GLN A 204 2.44 -26.42 1.99
C GLN A 204 1.78 -25.05 2.03
N LEU A 205 2.46 -24.05 1.50
CA LEU A 205 2.00 -22.67 1.44
C LEU A 205 1.65 -22.33 -0.01
N TYR A 206 0.44 -21.80 -0.22
CA TYR A 206 -0.09 -21.37 -1.51
C TYR A 206 -0.35 -19.87 -1.46
N ASP A 207 -0.16 -19.18 -2.59
CA ASP A 207 -0.48 -17.74 -2.74
C ASP A 207 -1.89 -17.49 -3.34
N GLY A 208 -2.64 -18.57 -3.58
CA GLY A 208 -3.98 -18.53 -4.18
C GLY A 208 -4.02 -18.33 -5.69
N THR A 209 -2.87 -18.16 -6.36
CA THR A 209 -2.80 -17.93 -7.81
C THR A 209 -2.40 -19.16 -8.62
N SER A 210 -1.77 -20.14 -7.96
CA SER A 210 -1.29 -21.38 -8.57
C SER A 210 -1.69 -22.61 -7.74
N THR A 211 -1.81 -23.76 -8.41
CA THR A 211 -1.97 -25.07 -7.75
C THR A 211 -0.66 -25.59 -7.14
N SER A 212 0.48 -25.01 -7.52
CA SER A 212 1.79 -25.35 -6.95
C SER A 212 2.08 -24.49 -5.71
N PRO A 213 2.56 -25.08 -4.61
CA PRO A 213 2.88 -24.31 -3.43
C PRO A 213 4.10 -23.41 -3.67
N VAL A 214 4.06 -22.19 -3.15
CA VAL A 214 5.21 -21.26 -3.13
C VAL A 214 6.27 -21.70 -2.12
N HIS A 215 5.88 -22.51 -1.13
CA HIS A 215 6.79 -23.15 -0.18
C HIS A 215 6.24 -24.51 0.28
N GLN A 216 7.13 -25.49 0.46
CA GLN A 216 6.79 -26.76 1.09
C GLN A 216 7.95 -27.28 1.93
N GLY A 217 7.67 -27.89 3.08
CA GLY A 217 8.70 -28.38 4.00
C GLY A 217 8.20 -28.61 5.42
N SER A 218 9.13 -28.83 6.36
CA SER A 218 8.83 -28.99 7.80
C SER A 218 8.94 -27.68 8.59
N ALA A 219 9.40 -26.60 7.96
CA ALA A 219 9.53 -25.30 8.61
C ALA A 219 8.16 -24.67 8.82
N ALA A 220 7.87 -24.19 10.04
CA ALA A 220 6.63 -23.49 10.37
C ALA A 220 6.67 -21.99 10.03
N SER A 221 7.52 -21.62 9.07
CA SER A 221 7.72 -20.24 8.64
C SER A 221 8.27 -20.17 7.23
N PHE A 222 7.99 -19.05 6.55
CA PHE A 222 8.50 -18.78 5.22
C PHE A 222 8.73 -17.27 5.03
N SER A 223 9.79 -16.92 4.30
CA SER A 223 10.13 -15.51 4.02
C SER A 223 9.97 -15.22 2.53
N LEU A 224 9.22 -14.18 2.23
CA LEU A 224 9.09 -13.59 0.90
C LEU A 224 9.98 -12.35 0.83
N PRO A 225 11.25 -12.46 0.40
CA PRO A 225 12.18 -11.34 0.40
C PRO A 225 11.72 -10.19 -0.51
N ASN A 226 10.99 -10.52 -1.57
CA ASN A 226 10.45 -9.55 -2.53
C ASN A 226 8.97 -9.21 -2.27
N GLY A 227 8.42 -9.60 -1.12
CA GLY A 227 7.06 -9.27 -0.73
C GLY A 227 5.97 -9.73 -1.69
N ILE A 228 4.89 -8.95 -1.71
CA ILE A 228 3.79 -9.04 -2.68
C ILE A 228 3.60 -7.66 -3.34
N VAL A 229 3.05 -7.65 -4.56
CA VAL A 229 2.78 -6.41 -5.34
C VAL A 229 1.29 -6.12 -5.51
N ARG A 230 0.45 -7.04 -5.05
CA ARG A 230 -1.02 -6.98 -5.07
C ARG A 230 -1.56 -7.70 -3.85
N ASP A 231 -2.81 -7.42 -3.51
CA ASP A 231 -3.51 -8.15 -2.46
C ASP A 231 -3.43 -9.66 -2.73
N THR A 232 -3.00 -10.41 -1.72
CA THR A 232 -2.71 -11.83 -1.85
C THR A 232 -3.29 -12.56 -0.65
N THR A 233 -4.07 -13.61 -0.90
CA THR A 233 -4.55 -14.51 0.17
C THR A 233 -3.70 -15.76 0.18
N PHE A 234 -2.87 -15.89 1.21
CA PHE A 234 -2.09 -17.08 1.42
C PHE A 234 -2.94 -18.15 2.09
N ILE A 235 -2.68 -19.40 1.72
CA ILE A 235 -3.28 -20.60 2.33
C ILE A 235 -2.14 -21.49 2.77
N VAL A 236 -2.08 -21.84 4.06
CA VAL A 236 -1.15 -22.87 4.56
C VAL A 236 -1.94 -24.13 4.86
N ALA A 237 -1.48 -25.25 4.31
CA ALA A 237 -1.96 -26.59 4.58
C ALA A 237 -0.93 -27.32 5.43
N ALA A 238 -1.37 -27.88 6.56
CA ALA A 238 -0.54 -28.72 7.42
C ALA A 238 -0.96 -30.19 7.29
N THR A 239 -0.04 -31.11 7.48
CA THR A 239 -0.31 -32.55 7.67
C THR A 239 0.70 -33.17 8.64
N VAL A 240 0.32 -34.28 9.28
CA VAL A 240 1.20 -35.09 10.14
C VAL A 240 1.98 -36.16 9.36
N LEU A 241 1.80 -36.21 8.04
CA LEU A 241 2.56 -37.11 7.18
C LEU A 241 3.95 -36.54 6.92
N SER A 242 4.93 -37.43 6.91
CA SER A 242 6.29 -37.11 6.47
C SER A 242 6.38 -37.25 4.95
N GLY A 243 6.87 -36.22 4.24
CA GLY A 243 7.12 -36.27 2.79
C GLY A 243 6.03 -35.64 1.92
N THR A 244 6.21 -35.68 0.60
CA THR A 244 5.27 -35.10 -0.37
C THR A 244 3.98 -35.93 -0.44
N PRO A 245 2.80 -35.36 -0.12
CA PRO A 245 1.57 -36.16 0.03
C PRO A 245 1.13 -36.91 -1.24
N ALA A 246 1.49 -36.39 -2.42
CA ALA A 246 1.16 -36.99 -3.71
C ALA A 246 1.72 -38.40 -3.91
N THR A 247 2.81 -38.77 -3.22
CA THR A 247 3.41 -40.12 -3.34
C THR A 247 2.84 -41.13 -2.34
N GLN A 248 2.22 -40.68 -1.23
CA GLN A 248 1.71 -41.59 -0.19
C GLN A 248 0.20 -41.82 -0.24
N ALA A 249 -0.59 -40.83 -0.66
CA ALA A 249 -2.06 -40.93 -0.67
C ALA A 249 -2.60 -41.96 -1.69
N ALA A 250 -1.85 -42.29 -2.74
CA ALA A 250 -2.32 -43.17 -3.81
C ALA A 250 -2.05 -44.67 -3.58
N ALA A 251 -1.17 -45.04 -2.63
CA ALA A 251 -0.62 -46.39 -2.63
C ALA A 251 -1.53 -47.44 -1.94
N ASN A 252 -2.38 -47.09 -0.97
CA ASN A 252 -3.06 -48.09 -0.12
C ASN A 252 -4.45 -47.67 0.42
N GLY A 253 -5.17 -46.78 -0.26
CA GLY A 253 -6.48 -46.27 0.23
C GLY A 253 -6.36 -45.34 1.46
N PHE A 254 -5.16 -44.86 1.75
CA PHE A 254 -4.88 -43.92 2.83
C PHE A 254 -5.31 -42.50 2.44
N THR A 255 -6.14 -41.85 3.26
CA THR A 255 -6.54 -40.45 3.04
C THR A 255 -5.79 -39.53 4.01
N ALA A 256 -4.99 -38.62 3.47
CA ALA A 256 -4.29 -37.63 4.26
C ALA A 256 -5.28 -36.65 4.92
N VAL A 257 -5.10 -36.41 6.21
CA VAL A 257 -5.82 -35.35 6.93
C VAL A 257 -5.02 -34.05 6.83
N TYR A 258 -5.71 -32.99 6.43
CA TYR A 258 -5.15 -31.65 6.36
C TYR A 258 -5.91 -30.69 7.26
N GLN A 259 -5.16 -29.77 7.85
CA GLN A 259 -5.71 -28.55 8.43
C GLN A 259 -5.29 -27.39 7.55
N TYR A 260 -6.19 -26.42 7.36
CA TYR A 260 -5.95 -25.26 6.52
C TYR A 260 -6.12 -23.97 7.34
N ALA A 261 -5.26 -23.00 7.09
CA ALA A 261 -5.40 -21.63 7.57
C ALA A 261 -5.16 -20.65 6.44
N THR A 262 -5.85 -19.52 6.47
CA THR A 262 -5.78 -18.48 5.43
C THR A 262 -5.39 -17.13 6.02
N LEU A 263 -4.59 -16.37 5.28
CA LEU A 263 -4.19 -15.01 5.66
C LEU A 263 -4.20 -14.10 4.43
N THR A 264 -5.03 -13.07 4.45
CA THR A 264 -5.08 -12.05 3.40
C THR A 264 -4.16 -10.89 3.76
N LEU A 265 -3.28 -10.56 2.83
CA LEU A 265 -2.38 -9.41 2.91
C LEU A 265 -2.77 -8.38 1.86
N THR A 266 -2.77 -7.10 2.26
CA THR A 266 -3.17 -5.97 1.43
C THR A 266 -2.00 -5.08 1.06
N VAL A 267 -2.04 -4.50 -0.14
CA VAL A 267 -1.08 -3.49 -0.62
C VAL A 267 -1.85 -2.18 -0.83
N PRO A 268 -1.74 -1.19 0.09
CA PRO A 268 -2.60 0.00 0.09
C PRO A 268 -2.36 0.95 -1.09
N ASP A 269 -1.16 0.90 -1.70
CA ASP A 269 -0.80 1.71 -2.87
C ASP A 269 -0.49 0.79 -4.07
N PRO A 270 -1.50 0.11 -4.65
CA PRO A 270 -1.26 -0.83 -5.73
C PRO A 270 -0.82 -0.08 -6.99
N ARG A 271 0.21 -0.59 -7.65
CA ARG A 271 0.48 -0.21 -9.04
C ARG A 271 -0.47 -1.01 -9.93
N LEU A 272 -1.32 -0.31 -10.67
CA LEU A 272 -2.23 -0.93 -11.63
C LEU A 272 -1.54 -1.05 -13.00
N ASP A 273 -1.53 -2.25 -13.58
CA ASP A 273 -1.04 -2.46 -14.96
C ASP A 273 -2.04 -1.92 -15.99
N SER A 274 -3.34 -1.99 -15.68
CA SER A 274 -4.41 -1.40 -16.48
C SER A 274 -5.54 -0.90 -15.57
N LEU A 275 -6.19 0.19 -15.99
CA LEU A 275 -7.35 0.76 -15.32
C LEU A 275 -8.44 1.00 -16.35
N THR A 276 -9.57 0.31 -16.21
CA THR A 276 -10.79 0.60 -16.98
C THR A 276 -11.83 1.16 -16.03
N VAL A 277 -12.31 2.38 -16.31
CA VAL A 277 -13.34 3.04 -15.52
C VAL A 277 -14.56 3.24 -16.41
N SER A 278 -15.69 2.66 -15.99
CA SER A 278 -16.95 2.72 -16.76
C SER A 278 -17.74 4.02 -16.56
N GLN A 279 -17.32 4.84 -15.60
CA GLN A 279 -17.93 6.12 -15.25
C GLN A 279 -16.85 7.21 -15.26
N GLY A 280 -16.86 8.13 -14.29
CA GLY A 280 -15.83 9.17 -14.15
C GLY A 280 -14.62 8.73 -13.33
N ILE A 281 -13.48 9.37 -13.59
CA ILE A 281 -12.29 9.35 -12.73
C ILE A 281 -12.20 10.71 -12.01
N THR A 282 -12.09 10.70 -10.68
CA THR A 282 -11.79 11.89 -9.88
C THR A 282 -10.45 11.68 -9.18
N ALA A 283 -9.43 12.45 -9.57
CA ALA A 283 -8.14 12.47 -8.88
C ALA A 283 -8.16 13.58 -7.82
N GLN A 284 -7.82 13.25 -6.56
CA GLN A 284 -7.72 14.24 -5.47
C GLN A 284 -6.48 15.13 -5.59
N SER A 285 -5.52 14.73 -6.43
CA SER A 285 -4.29 15.46 -6.73
C SER A 285 -4.04 15.40 -8.24
N SER A 286 -2.81 15.20 -8.69
CA SER A 286 -2.47 15.15 -10.11
C SER A 286 -2.90 13.85 -10.79
N LEU A 287 -3.44 13.95 -12.01
CA LEU A 287 -3.56 12.85 -12.97
C LEU A 287 -2.48 13.04 -14.05
N ILE A 288 -1.48 12.17 -14.09
CA ILE A 288 -0.39 12.21 -15.09
C ILE A 288 -0.57 11.05 -16.07
N VAL A 289 -0.70 11.36 -17.36
CA VAL A 289 -0.75 10.38 -18.45
C VAL A 289 0.55 10.48 -19.24
N ASN A 290 1.48 9.56 -19.01
CA ASN A 290 2.77 9.51 -19.72
C ASN A 290 2.67 8.94 -21.15
N GLY A 291 1.51 8.37 -21.51
CA GLY A 291 1.21 7.82 -22.83
C GLY A 291 0.27 8.73 -23.64
N LEU A 292 -0.30 8.18 -24.72
CA LEU A 292 -1.32 8.87 -25.51
C LEU A 292 -2.61 9.02 -24.69
N LEU A 293 -3.08 10.26 -24.53
CA LEU A 293 -4.44 10.53 -24.08
C LEU A 293 -5.35 10.65 -25.31
N THR A 294 -6.26 9.69 -25.47
CA THR A 294 -7.36 9.78 -26.45
C THR A 294 -8.65 10.13 -25.72
N ALA A 295 -9.17 11.32 -25.97
CA ALA A 295 -10.50 11.73 -25.53
C ALA A 295 -11.44 11.70 -26.75
N ASN A 296 -12.51 10.91 -26.67
CA ASN A 296 -13.53 10.80 -27.73
C ASN A 296 -14.60 11.90 -27.66
N ASP A 297 -14.48 12.79 -26.67
CA ASP A 297 -15.36 13.92 -26.42
C ASP A 297 -14.46 15.09 -25.95
N ASN A 298 -15.04 16.07 -25.28
CA ASN A 298 -14.35 17.28 -24.85
C ASN A 298 -13.33 17.03 -23.73
N VAL A 299 -12.12 17.60 -23.89
CA VAL A 299 -11.19 17.85 -22.78
C VAL A 299 -11.42 19.28 -22.30
N ILE A 300 -12.00 19.42 -21.10
CA ILE A 300 -12.24 20.73 -20.47
C ILE A 300 -11.19 20.97 -19.39
N VAL A 301 -10.42 22.04 -19.53
CA VAL A 301 -9.47 22.50 -18.51
C VAL A 301 -10.01 23.79 -17.91
N SER A 302 -10.59 23.70 -16.72
CA SER A 302 -11.08 24.84 -15.96
C SER A 302 -10.02 25.30 -14.94
N GLU A 303 -9.82 26.62 -14.88
CA GLU A 303 -8.85 27.37 -14.05
C GLU A 303 -7.42 27.51 -14.59
N ALA A 304 -6.69 28.49 -14.05
CA ALA A 304 -5.42 29.09 -14.50
C ALA A 304 -4.19 28.15 -14.53
N GLY A 305 -4.41 26.85 -14.73
CA GLY A 305 -3.35 25.89 -14.98
C GLY A 305 -2.77 26.06 -16.38
N ARG A 306 -1.46 26.27 -16.46
CA ARG A 306 -0.71 26.11 -17.71
C ARG A 306 -0.80 24.63 -18.11
N THR A 307 -1.47 24.34 -19.22
CA THR A 307 -1.50 22.97 -19.75
C THR A 307 -0.43 22.81 -20.80
N LYS A 308 0.40 21.78 -20.57
CA LYS A 308 1.52 21.44 -21.43
C LYS A 308 1.21 20.10 -22.07
N PHE A 309 1.05 20.09 -23.38
CA PHE A 309 0.86 18.86 -24.14
C PHE A 309 2.06 18.59 -25.04
N SER A 310 2.54 17.35 -25.04
CA SER A 310 3.56 16.88 -25.97
C SER A 310 2.96 16.64 -27.37
N SER A 311 1.75 16.09 -27.46
CA SER A 311 0.98 15.94 -28.70
C SER A 311 -0.51 15.79 -28.37
N VAL A 312 -1.39 16.53 -29.06
CA VAL A 312 -2.84 16.44 -28.86
C VAL A 312 -3.53 16.18 -30.20
N SER A 313 -4.41 15.18 -30.21
CA SER A 313 -5.41 14.93 -31.24
C SER A 313 -6.76 14.79 -30.55
N VAL A 314 -7.63 15.79 -30.67
CA VAL A 314 -8.94 15.84 -30.00
C VAL A 314 -10.03 16.34 -30.95
N THR A 315 -11.24 15.85 -30.74
CA THR A 315 -12.45 16.28 -31.46
C THR A 315 -13.10 17.47 -30.75
N GLY A 316 -12.39 18.61 -30.76
CA GLY A 316 -12.74 19.84 -30.03
C GLY A 316 -11.88 20.08 -28.78
N LEU A 317 -11.42 21.32 -28.58
CA LEU A 317 -10.58 21.71 -27.43
C LEU A 317 -11.00 23.09 -26.89
N ARG A 318 -11.42 23.13 -25.61
CA ARG A 318 -11.72 24.39 -24.91
C ARG A 318 -10.78 24.60 -23.73
N VAL A 319 -10.00 25.67 -23.78
CA VAL A 319 -9.03 26.05 -22.72
C VAL A 319 -9.37 27.44 -22.19
N VAL A 320 -9.63 27.54 -20.89
CA VAL A 320 -9.96 28.81 -20.22
C VAL A 320 -8.69 29.58 -19.78
N GLY A 321 -7.53 28.90 -19.70
CA GLY A 321 -6.20 29.46 -19.39
C GLY A 321 -5.21 29.49 -20.57
N GLU A 322 -3.90 29.42 -20.28
CA GLU A 322 -2.84 29.31 -21.30
C GLU A 322 -2.72 27.87 -21.81
N LEU A 323 -2.59 27.71 -23.14
CA LEU A 323 -2.32 26.45 -23.82
C LEU A 323 -0.92 26.48 -24.43
N SER A 324 -0.03 25.57 -24.01
CA SER A 324 1.29 25.39 -24.61
C SER A 324 1.44 24.00 -25.21
N ALA A 325 1.68 23.94 -26.52
CA ALA A 325 1.94 22.72 -27.26
C ALA A 325 3.37 22.74 -27.82
N GLU A 326 4.25 21.88 -27.30
CA GLU A 326 5.67 21.83 -27.72
C GLU A 326 5.90 21.09 -29.03
N SER A 327 4.86 20.49 -29.60
CA SER A 327 4.91 19.88 -30.93
C SER A 327 3.61 20.15 -31.68
N ARG A 328 3.04 19.16 -32.38
CA ARG A 328 1.87 19.37 -33.24
C ARG A 328 0.58 19.43 -32.41
N LEU A 329 -0.21 20.48 -32.64
CA LEU A 329 -1.59 20.58 -32.15
C LEU A 329 -2.54 20.32 -33.32
N SER A 330 -3.28 19.21 -33.26
CA SER A 330 -4.32 18.87 -34.24
C SER A 330 -5.67 18.84 -33.56
N VAL A 331 -6.58 19.72 -33.98
CA VAL A 331 -7.96 19.76 -33.47
C VAL A 331 -8.89 19.49 -34.63
N ASP A 332 -9.64 18.40 -34.54
CA ASP A 332 -10.66 18.02 -35.50
C ASP A 332 -12.01 18.56 -35.00
N GLY A 333 -12.33 19.80 -35.36
CA GLY A 333 -13.45 20.59 -34.81
C GLY A 333 -12.99 21.92 -34.23
N ASP A 334 -13.77 22.47 -33.28
CA ASP A 334 -13.53 23.82 -32.74
C ASP A 334 -12.37 23.86 -31.73
N LEU A 335 -11.46 24.82 -31.90
CA LEU A 335 -10.48 25.22 -30.89
C LEU A 335 -10.92 26.56 -30.27
N VAL A 336 -11.25 26.56 -28.98
CA VAL A 336 -11.59 27.77 -28.21
C VAL A 336 -10.58 27.98 -27.10
N ALA A 337 -9.61 28.85 -27.33
CA ALA A 337 -8.63 29.28 -26.32
C ALA A 337 -8.97 30.70 -25.82
N HIS A 338 -9.25 30.84 -24.53
CA HIS A 338 -9.54 32.14 -23.91
C HIS A 338 -8.27 32.87 -23.40
N GLY A 339 -7.13 32.17 -23.30
CA GLY A 339 -5.82 32.72 -22.92
C GLY A 339 -4.80 32.74 -24.08
N VAL A 340 -3.50 32.75 -23.76
CA VAL A 340 -2.41 32.70 -24.75
C VAL A 340 -2.24 31.29 -25.30
N LEU A 341 -2.18 31.16 -26.63
CA LEU A 341 -1.86 29.92 -27.34
C LEU A 341 -0.40 29.97 -27.81
N HIS A 342 0.46 29.14 -27.21
CA HIS A 342 1.83 28.92 -27.63
C HIS A 342 1.94 27.56 -28.33
N ALA A 343 2.30 27.55 -29.61
CA ALA A 343 2.55 26.32 -30.35
C ALA A 343 3.90 26.42 -31.05
N ASP A 344 4.82 25.51 -30.71
CA ASP A 344 6.20 25.54 -31.20
C ASP A 344 6.31 25.06 -32.66
N LYS A 345 5.30 24.34 -33.16
CA LYS A 345 5.25 23.74 -34.51
C LYS A 345 3.89 24.01 -35.17
N ASP A 346 3.41 23.08 -36.00
CA ASP A 346 2.19 23.27 -36.78
C ASP A 346 0.92 23.20 -35.92
N ILE A 347 0.01 24.15 -36.14
CA ILE A 347 -1.39 24.10 -35.70
C ILE A 347 -2.26 23.70 -36.89
N THR A 348 -3.08 22.66 -36.75
CA THR A 348 -4.13 22.28 -37.72
C THR A 348 -5.48 22.30 -37.02
N VAL A 349 -6.44 23.08 -37.54
CA VAL A 349 -7.83 23.13 -37.04
C VAL A 349 -8.78 22.82 -38.20
N GLY A 350 -9.63 21.81 -38.03
CA GLY A 350 -10.54 21.30 -39.06
C GLY A 350 -11.61 22.30 -39.49
N ASP A 351 -12.38 22.81 -38.52
CA ASP A 351 -13.58 23.63 -38.75
C ASP A 351 -13.64 24.86 -37.81
N GLY A 352 -14.10 26.00 -38.34
CA GLY A 352 -14.87 26.99 -37.58
C GLY A 352 -14.27 27.74 -36.38
N GLY A 353 -12.94 27.85 -36.22
CA GLY A 353 -12.36 28.51 -35.04
C GLY A 353 -12.80 29.97 -34.82
N THR A 354 -13.62 30.23 -33.80
CA THR A 354 -13.90 31.59 -33.30
C THR A 354 -12.88 31.98 -32.22
N THR A 355 -11.64 32.29 -32.61
CA THR A 355 -10.55 32.61 -31.67
C THR A 355 -9.99 34.02 -31.85
N LYS A 356 -9.85 34.75 -30.74
CA LYS A 356 -8.89 35.86 -30.64
C LYS A 356 -7.48 35.27 -30.66
N PHE A 357 -6.79 35.32 -31.80
CA PHE A 357 -5.40 34.87 -31.88
C PHE A 357 -4.46 35.92 -31.27
N THR A 358 -3.60 35.49 -30.36
CA THR A 358 -2.32 36.13 -30.08
C THR A 358 -1.27 35.02 -30.08
N THR A 359 -0.78 34.65 -31.26
CA THR A 359 0.22 33.61 -31.44
C THR A 359 1.61 34.22 -31.44
N ILE A 360 2.50 33.73 -30.58
CA ILE A 360 3.93 34.04 -30.60
C ILE A 360 4.65 32.73 -30.92
N GLY A 361 5.42 32.66 -32.02
CA GLY A 361 6.32 31.55 -32.33
C GLY A 361 5.88 30.52 -33.38
N VAL A 362 4.79 30.73 -34.13
CA VAL A 362 4.35 29.77 -35.15
C VAL A 362 5.22 29.83 -36.42
N ASN A 363 5.83 28.70 -36.81
CA ASN A 363 6.54 28.55 -38.09
C ASN A 363 5.60 28.35 -39.30
N GLY A 364 4.31 28.14 -39.06
CA GLY A 364 3.25 28.04 -40.08
C GLY A 364 1.86 27.93 -39.46
N LEU A 365 0.89 28.68 -40.01
CA LEU A 365 -0.53 28.57 -39.68
C LEU A 365 -1.27 28.04 -40.92
N ARG A 366 -1.91 26.87 -40.82
CA ARG A 366 -2.75 26.31 -41.90
C ARG A 366 -4.19 26.18 -41.40
N VAL A 367 -5.06 27.04 -41.89
CA VAL A 367 -6.50 27.01 -41.63
C VAL A 367 -7.19 26.45 -42.88
N THR A 368 -7.94 25.36 -42.74
CA THR A 368 -8.69 24.74 -43.86
C THR A 368 -10.13 25.27 -44.00
N GLY A 369 -10.61 26.08 -43.04
CA GLY A 369 -11.90 26.79 -43.04
C GLY A 369 -11.80 28.32 -43.07
N GLU A 370 -12.91 29.02 -42.80
CA GLU A 370 -12.94 30.49 -42.68
C GLU A 370 -12.25 30.97 -41.40
N LEU A 371 -11.39 32.00 -41.52
CA LEU A 371 -10.76 32.67 -40.39
C LEU A 371 -11.47 34.00 -40.12
N HIS A 372 -12.18 34.10 -39.00
CA HIS A 372 -12.83 35.33 -38.55
C HIS A 372 -11.97 36.00 -37.47
N ALA A 373 -11.38 37.17 -37.76
CA ALA A 373 -10.59 37.93 -36.79
C ALA A 373 -11.33 39.19 -36.36
N ASN A 374 -11.58 39.32 -35.05
CA ASN A 374 -12.31 40.45 -34.46
C ASN A 374 -11.45 41.74 -34.31
N LYS A 375 -10.17 41.71 -34.70
CA LYS A 375 -9.19 42.82 -34.68
C LYS A 375 -8.12 42.60 -35.77
N ASP A 376 -7.18 43.54 -35.90
CA ASP A 376 -6.06 43.52 -36.83
C ASP A 376 -5.30 42.19 -36.85
N ILE A 377 -4.95 41.73 -38.05
CA ILE A 377 -3.97 40.65 -38.25
C ILE A 377 -2.62 41.30 -38.57
N ASN A 378 -1.61 41.05 -37.74
CA ASN A 378 -0.22 41.44 -38.00
C ASN A 378 0.57 40.22 -38.49
N VAL A 379 1.07 40.29 -39.72
CA VAL A 379 1.95 39.24 -40.31
C VAL A 379 3.38 39.77 -40.35
N GLY A 380 4.24 39.24 -39.48
CA GLY A 380 5.68 39.51 -39.45
C GLY A 380 6.50 38.38 -40.08
N ASP A 381 7.56 38.76 -40.81
CA ASP A 381 8.60 37.93 -41.45
C ASP A 381 8.15 36.82 -42.40
N GLY A 382 8.38 37.04 -43.71
CA GLY A 382 8.85 36.08 -44.74
C GLY A 382 8.20 34.69 -44.93
N GLY A 383 7.17 34.32 -44.18
CA GLY A 383 6.52 33.01 -44.28
C GLY A 383 5.57 32.94 -45.48
N THR A 384 5.59 31.82 -46.21
CA THR A 384 4.59 31.53 -47.25
C THR A 384 3.26 31.10 -46.63
N THR A 385 2.58 32.03 -45.96
CA THR A 385 1.30 31.75 -45.30
C THR A 385 0.18 31.67 -46.35
N LYS A 386 -0.45 30.50 -46.46
CA LYS A 386 -1.52 30.22 -47.44
C LYS A 386 -2.87 30.48 -46.79
N PHE A 387 -3.50 31.61 -47.10
CA PHE A 387 -4.88 31.93 -46.68
C PHE A 387 -5.87 31.67 -47.82
N THR A 388 -7.06 31.17 -47.47
CA THR A 388 -8.11 30.80 -48.44
C THR A 388 -9.30 31.74 -48.48
N THR A 389 -9.50 32.59 -47.47
CA THR A 389 -10.43 33.75 -47.45
C THR A 389 -10.13 34.61 -46.22
N ILE A 390 -10.24 35.93 -46.32
CA ILE A 390 -10.08 36.86 -45.19
C ILE A 390 -11.22 37.88 -45.25
N GLY A 391 -11.89 38.12 -44.13
CA GLY A 391 -12.62 39.35 -43.80
C GLY A 391 -12.03 39.88 -42.49
N VAL A 392 -11.26 40.96 -42.57
CA VAL A 392 -10.54 41.55 -41.41
C VAL A 392 -10.79 43.05 -41.33
N ASN A 393 -10.97 43.56 -40.11
CA ASN A 393 -11.05 44.99 -39.82
C ASN A 393 -9.66 45.64 -39.78
N GLY A 394 -8.89 45.49 -40.87
CA GLY A 394 -7.53 45.99 -41.00
C GLY A 394 -6.48 44.87 -41.12
N LEU A 395 -5.47 45.07 -41.98
CA LEU A 395 -4.39 44.11 -42.24
C LEU A 395 -3.04 44.83 -42.35
N ARG A 396 -2.06 44.45 -41.52
CA ARG A 396 -0.68 44.94 -41.64
C ARG A 396 0.31 43.84 -42.00
N VAL A 397 1.03 44.02 -43.11
CA VAL A 397 2.00 43.04 -43.64
C VAL A 397 3.38 43.69 -43.74
N THR A 398 4.38 43.14 -43.06
CA THR A 398 5.77 43.63 -43.15
C THR A 398 6.67 42.76 -44.04
N GLY A 399 6.21 41.56 -44.45
CA GLY A 399 6.91 40.61 -45.33
C GLY A 399 6.17 40.29 -46.65
N GLU A 400 6.51 39.16 -47.30
CA GLU A 400 5.77 38.65 -48.46
C GLU A 400 4.49 37.91 -48.02
N LEU A 401 3.35 38.23 -48.63
CA LEU A 401 2.07 37.55 -48.41
C LEU A 401 1.54 36.96 -49.72
N ALA A 402 1.18 35.68 -49.73
CA ALA A 402 0.65 34.98 -50.91
C ALA A 402 -0.74 34.35 -50.65
N ALA A 403 -1.80 35.02 -51.11
CA ALA A 403 -3.18 34.52 -51.09
C ALA A 403 -3.50 33.68 -52.33
N LYS A 404 -3.97 32.44 -52.14
CA LYS A 404 -4.36 31.54 -53.26
C LYS A 404 -5.74 31.85 -53.84
N SER A 405 -6.53 32.67 -53.17
CA SER A 405 -7.89 33.09 -53.54
C SER A 405 -7.98 34.62 -53.52
N GLY A 406 -9.18 35.18 -53.35
CA GLY A 406 -9.36 36.62 -53.19
C GLY A 406 -9.02 37.07 -51.77
N LEU A 407 -8.50 38.29 -51.63
CA LEU A 407 -8.22 38.95 -50.36
C LEU A 407 -9.29 40.02 -50.12
N SER A 408 -10.01 40.00 -48.99
CA SER A 408 -10.93 41.07 -48.61
C SER A 408 -10.51 41.65 -47.26
N VAL A 409 -10.40 42.96 -47.18
CA VAL A 409 -10.07 43.72 -45.97
C VAL A 409 -11.21 44.71 -45.80
N ASP A 410 -11.93 44.69 -44.68
CA ASP A 410 -13.05 45.61 -44.43
C ASP A 410 -12.54 46.95 -43.86
N GLY A 411 -11.33 46.95 -43.26
CA GLY A 411 -10.59 48.13 -42.78
C GLY A 411 -9.34 48.48 -43.60
N ASP A 412 -8.39 49.16 -42.97
CA ASP A 412 -7.14 49.62 -43.63
C ASP A 412 -6.19 48.47 -44.01
N LEU A 413 -5.63 48.52 -45.22
CA LEU A 413 -4.55 47.62 -45.65
C LEU A 413 -3.21 48.37 -45.66
N VAL A 414 -2.29 47.98 -44.77
CA VAL A 414 -0.92 48.52 -44.70
C VAL A 414 0.08 47.41 -45.01
N ALA A 415 0.68 47.43 -46.20
CA ALA A 415 1.67 46.43 -46.58
C ALA A 415 2.99 47.08 -47.01
N HIS A 416 4.09 46.57 -46.47
CA HIS A 416 5.46 47.04 -46.69
C HIS A 416 6.33 46.05 -47.51
N GLY A 417 5.77 44.94 -47.98
CA GLY A 417 6.43 43.87 -48.75
C GLY A 417 5.62 43.38 -49.97
N VAL A 418 6.00 42.28 -50.62
CA VAL A 418 5.30 41.77 -51.83
C VAL A 418 3.95 41.15 -51.46
N LEU A 419 2.87 41.57 -52.13
CA LEU A 419 1.54 40.99 -51.96
C LEU A 419 1.14 40.24 -53.24
N ARG A 420 1.02 38.91 -53.15
CA ARG A 420 0.52 38.06 -54.23
C ARG A 420 -0.89 37.60 -53.91
N ALA A 421 -1.84 37.83 -54.80
CA ALA A 421 -3.18 37.26 -54.72
C ALA A 421 -3.52 36.62 -56.06
N ASN A 422 -4.06 35.40 -56.06
CA ASN A 422 -4.44 34.72 -57.30
C ASN A 422 -5.82 35.11 -57.84
N LYS A 423 -6.64 35.85 -57.05
CA LYS A 423 -7.91 36.45 -57.48
C LYS A 423 -7.96 37.94 -57.12
N ASP A 424 -9.11 38.47 -56.72
CA ASP A 424 -9.31 39.90 -56.46
C ASP A 424 -8.81 40.33 -55.08
N ILE A 425 -8.37 41.58 -54.95
CA ILE A 425 -8.10 42.22 -53.67
C ILE A 425 -9.17 43.31 -53.47
N ASN A 426 -9.96 43.20 -52.40
CA ASN A 426 -10.97 44.18 -51.99
C ASN A 426 -10.54 44.83 -50.67
N VAL A 427 -10.55 46.16 -50.60
CA VAL A 427 -10.23 46.93 -49.39
C VAL A 427 -11.34 47.94 -49.11
N GLY A 428 -11.94 47.85 -47.92
CA GLY A 428 -13.12 48.59 -47.47
C GLY A 428 -12.81 50.03 -47.03
N ASP A 429 -11.74 50.22 -46.25
CA ASP A 429 -11.27 51.54 -45.82
C ASP A 429 -9.78 51.72 -46.16
N GLY A 430 -9.36 52.93 -46.57
CA GLY A 430 -7.99 53.38 -46.88
C GLY A 430 -6.82 52.37 -47.02
N GLY A 431 -6.09 52.40 -48.14
CA GLY A 431 -4.84 51.66 -48.31
C GLY A 431 -3.60 52.55 -48.25
N THR A 432 -2.66 52.28 -47.32
CA THR A 432 -1.33 52.91 -47.30
C THR A 432 -0.29 51.86 -47.68
N THR A 433 0.22 51.93 -48.91
CA THR A 433 0.84 50.74 -49.54
C THR A 433 2.24 50.97 -50.10
N LYS A 434 3.17 50.10 -49.70
CA LYS A 434 4.47 49.83 -50.35
C LYS A 434 4.49 48.35 -50.78
N PHE A 435 3.79 48.00 -51.86
CA PHE A 435 3.84 46.64 -52.39
C PHE A 435 3.76 46.54 -53.91
N THR A 436 4.35 45.46 -54.43
CA THR A 436 4.13 44.96 -55.79
C THR A 436 3.00 43.93 -55.74
N THR A 437 1.90 44.18 -56.44
CA THR A 437 0.86 43.15 -56.68
C THR A 437 1.26 42.25 -57.83
N ILE A 438 1.39 40.95 -57.60
CA ILE A 438 1.64 39.98 -58.69
C ILE A 438 0.54 38.94 -58.70
N GLY A 439 -0.24 38.90 -59.78
CA GLY A 439 -1.19 37.83 -60.05
C GLY A 439 -2.67 38.14 -59.84
N ALA A 440 -3.02 39.28 -59.24
CA ALA A 440 -4.41 39.61 -58.92
C ALA A 440 -5.26 39.85 -60.17
N ASN A 441 -6.49 39.35 -60.16
CA ASN A 441 -7.45 39.55 -61.27
C ASN A 441 -7.99 40.98 -61.29
N GLY A 442 -8.16 41.63 -60.14
CA GLY A 442 -8.47 43.06 -59.98
C GLY A 442 -8.11 43.58 -58.58
N LEU A 443 -7.95 44.89 -58.46
CA LEU A 443 -7.82 45.61 -57.18
C LEU A 443 -9.00 46.59 -57.06
N ARG A 444 -9.77 46.48 -55.98
CA ARG A 444 -10.89 47.38 -55.65
C ARG A 444 -10.65 48.05 -54.30
N VAL A 445 -10.57 49.38 -54.30
CA VAL A 445 -10.38 50.19 -53.08
C VAL A 445 -11.53 51.17 -52.96
N VAL A 446 -12.26 51.14 -51.84
CA VAL A 446 -13.53 51.88 -51.71
C VAL A 446 -13.32 53.36 -51.35
N LYS A 447 -12.20 53.73 -50.71
CA LYS A 447 -11.92 55.11 -50.28
C LYS A 447 -10.66 55.72 -50.93
N GLU A 448 -9.48 55.48 -50.37
CA GLU A 448 -8.22 56.09 -50.82
C GLU A 448 -7.14 55.03 -51.00
N LEU A 449 -6.32 55.19 -52.04
CA LEU A 449 -5.13 54.37 -52.29
C LEU A 449 -3.90 55.28 -52.37
N THR A 450 -2.99 55.15 -51.41
CA THR A 450 -1.67 55.78 -51.47
C THR A 450 -0.62 54.72 -51.83
N ALA A 451 0.03 54.88 -52.98
CA ALA A 451 1.06 53.96 -53.48
C ALA A 451 2.38 54.71 -53.74
N GLU A 452 3.45 54.29 -53.06
CA GLU A 452 4.82 54.80 -53.29
C GLU A 452 5.66 53.85 -54.17
N GLY A 453 5.00 52.94 -54.90
CA GLY A 453 5.62 51.90 -55.75
C GLY A 453 4.75 51.52 -56.97
N ILE A 454 5.09 50.42 -57.65
CA ILE A 454 4.40 50.00 -58.88
C ILE A 454 3.20 49.08 -58.57
N VAL A 455 2.01 49.47 -59.03
CA VAL A 455 0.78 48.67 -58.97
C VAL A 455 0.57 47.93 -60.30
N TYR A 456 0.46 46.60 -60.26
CA TYR A 456 0.14 45.77 -61.44
C TYR A 456 -1.16 44.98 -61.19
N ALA A 457 -2.20 45.25 -62.00
CA ALA A 457 -3.47 44.50 -61.97
C ALA A 457 -3.74 43.87 -63.34
N LYS A 458 -4.16 42.60 -63.39
CA LYS A 458 -4.44 41.91 -64.67
C LYS A 458 -5.70 42.43 -65.37
N LYS A 459 -6.71 42.89 -64.63
CA LYS A 459 -7.92 43.53 -65.18
C LYS A 459 -8.24 44.83 -64.44
N GLY A 460 -7.39 45.83 -64.61
CA GLY A 460 -7.64 47.21 -64.17
C GLY A 460 -7.67 47.43 -62.65
N VAL A 461 -7.55 48.69 -62.25
CA VAL A 461 -7.73 49.18 -60.88
C VAL A 461 -9.08 49.91 -60.86
N LYS A 462 -9.96 49.60 -59.91
CA LYS A 462 -11.28 50.22 -59.77
C LYS A 462 -11.49 50.87 -58.42
#